data_AF-A0A7X9HAS1-F1
#
_entry.id   AF-A0A7X9HAS1-F1
#
_cell.length_a   1.000
_cell.length_b   1.000
_cell.length_c   1.000
_cell.angle_alpha   90.00
_cell.angle_beta   90.00
_cell.angle_gamma   90.00
#
_symmetry.space_group_name_H-M   'P 1'
#
loop_
_entity.id
_entity.type
_entity.pdbx_description
1 polymer ?
#
loop_
_entity_poly.entity_id
_entity_poly.type
_entity_poly.pdbx_seq_one_letter_code
_entity_poly.pdbx_strand_id
1 'polypeptide(L)'
;MFFGMLSCSGQKNEISHETLKSGFTTPPDSIQTSVYWYWISGNISKEGVIKDLHAMKKAGINRAFIGNIGLDDVPSGNVKMFSEEWWEILHAALKTATELNIDIGIFNSPGWSQSGGPWIEPEEAMRYLASSELRVKGPQKFTGKLKKPTEPFQDIKVIAFPVPPEYDHTLTAHNAMITSSPFVKNLSFITDGNPDTGINLPLENEFVIDFESQEPFTLRSLSVYPTKHPILAIANLQIKEANGSFRSIRDFEINRSNPALNVGFNPYAPVVVSFPETRGTSFRLVIKNANPNSGISEIVLSSSPKIEHYAEKTLSKMHQTPLPYWDTYKWPTPPEIENKSLMVDASRIIDISKYLSKDGILTWDVPEGEWLILRTGMTPTGTTNAPAPPEATGYEVDKMSQKHIEKHFNSYIGEILKRISEADRKSFKVVVMDSYETGGQNFTDNFLNEFKQYYGYDPLPFLPVYYGIPVNNLQESDRFLWDLRRMIADKVAYDYVGGLRNVSHKYSLTTWLENYGHWGFPGEFLMYGGQS
;
A
#
# COMPACT_ATOMS: atom_id res chain seq x y z
N MET A 1 29.69 32.18 49.73
CA MET A 1 28.32 32.34 49.19
C MET A 1 28.28 33.66 48.43
N PHE A 2 28.43 33.61 47.10
CA PHE A 2 28.10 34.71 46.20
C PHE A 2 27.55 34.06 44.94
N PHE A 3 26.23 33.83 44.94
CA PHE A 3 25.49 33.43 43.75
C PHE A 3 25.28 34.69 42.92
N GLY A 4 26.00 34.82 41.80
CA GLY A 4 25.73 35.85 40.81
C GLY A 4 24.50 35.45 39.99
N MET A 5 23.36 36.07 40.25
CA MET A 5 22.20 36.02 39.36
C MET A 5 22.54 36.81 38.09
N LEU A 6 22.86 36.12 37.00
CA LEU A 6 22.77 36.69 35.66
C LEU A 6 21.28 36.72 35.28
N SER A 7 20.65 37.87 35.52
CA SER A 7 19.33 38.18 34.98
C SER A 7 19.47 38.35 33.47
N CYS A 8 18.92 37.41 32.69
CA CYS A 8 18.64 37.65 31.27
C CYS A 8 17.53 38.71 31.19
N SER A 9 17.89 39.99 31.15
CA SER A 9 16.98 41.04 30.70
C SER A 9 16.78 40.86 29.19
N GLY A 10 15.84 39.98 28.80
CA GLY A 10 15.36 39.95 27.43
C GLY A 10 14.75 41.32 27.12
N GLN A 11 15.44 42.13 26.31
CA GLN A 11 14.79 43.25 25.64
C GLN A 11 13.65 42.66 24.83
N LYS A 12 12.41 42.85 25.30
CA LYS A 12 11.25 42.70 24.44
C LYS A 12 11.42 43.75 23.36
N ASN A 13 11.77 43.34 22.14
CA ASN A 13 11.64 44.19 20.97
C ASN A 13 10.15 44.46 20.78
N GLU A 14 9.64 45.51 21.43
CA GLU A 14 8.28 45.97 21.20
C GLU A 14 8.21 46.49 19.76
N ILE A 15 7.52 45.75 18.91
CA ILE A 15 7.26 46.15 17.53
C ILE A 15 6.31 47.35 17.60
N SER A 16 6.72 48.49 17.05
CA SER A 16 5.93 49.71 17.12
C SER A 16 4.62 49.57 16.32
N HIS A 17 3.59 50.33 16.72
CA HIS A 17 2.34 50.40 15.97
C HIS A 17 2.56 50.88 14.53
N GLU A 18 3.50 51.80 14.29
CA GLU A 18 3.85 52.23 12.92
C GLU A 18 4.43 51.08 12.11
N THR A 19 5.28 50.23 12.72
CA THR A 19 5.88 49.08 12.05
C THR A 19 4.83 48.05 11.68
N LEU A 20 3.91 47.73 12.59
CA LEU A 20 2.78 46.83 12.32
C LEU A 20 1.84 47.38 11.24
N LYS A 21 1.48 48.67 11.33
CA LYS A 21 0.63 49.33 10.33
C LYS A 21 1.29 49.30 8.95
N SER A 22 2.58 49.63 8.86
CA SER A 22 3.33 49.64 7.62
C SER A 22 3.39 48.24 6.99
N GLY A 23 3.72 47.21 7.79
CA GLY A 23 3.77 45.83 7.31
C GLY A 23 2.39 45.27 6.91
N PHE A 24 1.31 45.78 7.50
CA PHE A 24 -0.05 45.39 7.12
C PHE A 24 -0.51 46.08 5.83
N THR A 25 -0.24 47.39 5.68
CA THR A 25 -0.62 48.15 4.47
C THR A 25 0.27 47.85 3.27
N THR A 26 1.52 47.49 3.52
CA THR A 26 2.51 47.14 2.51
C THR A 26 3.26 45.90 2.98
N PRO A 27 2.65 44.70 2.79
CA PRO A 27 3.28 43.45 3.16
C PRO A 27 4.68 43.33 2.56
N PRO A 28 5.69 42.92 3.34
CA PRO A 28 7.02 42.68 2.81
C PRO A 28 7.00 41.50 1.83
N ASP A 29 7.98 41.44 0.92
CA ASP A 29 8.13 40.35 -0.05
C ASP A 29 8.25 38.96 0.60
N SER A 30 8.60 38.90 1.90
CA SER A 30 8.60 37.66 2.69
C SER A 30 7.19 37.07 2.91
N ILE A 31 6.13 37.86 2.73
CA ILE A 31 4.75 37.38 2.73
C ILE A 31 4.41 36.93 1.32
N GLN A 32 4.29 35.62 1.15
CA GLN A 32 4.11 35.02 -0.16
C GLN A 32 2.66 34.69 -0.44
N THR A 33 2.19 35.09 -1.61
CA THR A 33 0.91 34.66 -2.19
C THR A 33 1.23 33.68 -3.30
N SER A 34 0.81 32.43 -3.10
CA SER A 34 1.18 31.30 -3.95
C SER A 34 -0.02 30.82 -4.76
N VAL A 35 0.24 30.25 -5.94
CA VAL A 35 -0.78 29.57 -6.76
C VAL A 35 -0.26 28.24 -7.30
N TYR A 36 -1.15 27.26 -7.44
CA TYR A 36 -0.90 26.15 -8.35
C TYR A 36 -0.99 26.64 -9.79
N TRP A 37 0.01 26.28 -10.59
CA TRP A 37 0.10 26.64 -12.00
C TRP A 37 0.25 25.36 -12.82
N TYR A 38 -0.90 24.76 -13.13
CA TYR A 38 -0.94 23.48 -13.83
C TYR A 38 -0.86 23.66 -15.33
N TRP A 39 0.02 22.89 -15.95
CA TRP A 39 0.19 22.78 -17.38
C TRP A 39 -0.58 21.56 -17.85
N ILE A 40 -1.75 21.82 -18.47
CA ILE A 40 -2.77 20.79 -18.70
C ILE A 40 -2.62 20.17 -20.08
N SER A 41 -2.43 18.85 -20.11
CA SER A 41 -2.47 17.97 -21.29
C SER A 41 -1.65 18.49 -22.47
N GLY A 42 -0.47 19.07 -22.23
CA GLY A 42 0.41 19.60 -23.29
C GLY A 42 -0.08 20.89 -23.96
N ASN A 43 -1.13 21.53 -23.43
CA ASN A 43 -1.65 22.83 -23.90
C ASN A 43 -0.85 23.97 -23.27
N ILE A 44 0.41 24.10 -23.69
CA ILE A 44 1.34 25.12 -23.20
C ILE A 44 2.06 25.80 -24.36
N SER A 45 2.54 27.01 -24.14
CA SER A 45 3.39 27.73 -25.09
C SER A 45 4.34 28.67 -24.36
N LYS A 46 5.46 28.99 -25.01
CA LYS A 46 6.45 29.93 -24.50
C LYS A 46 5.86 31.32 -24.26
N GLU A 47 5.01 31.78 -25.17
CA GLU A 47 4.31 33.07 -25.04
C GLU A 47 3.33 33.06 -23.87
N GLY A 48 2.59 31.96 -23.69
CA GLY A 48 1.65 31.77 -22.60
C GLY A 48 2.32 31.87 -21.24
N VAL A 49 3.41 31.12 -21.03
CA VAL A 49 4.08 31.09 -19.72
C VAL A 49 4.66 32.44 -19.31
N ILE A 50 5.15 33.22 -20.27
CA ILE A 50 5.64 34.58 -20.03
C ILE A 50 4.47 35.51 -19.64
N LYS A 51 3.36 35.46 -20.37
CA LYS A 51 2.18 36.29 -20.10
C LYS A 51 1.55 35.95 -18.74
N ASP A 52 1.47 34.67 -18.39
CA ASP A 52 0.98 34.21 -17.10
C ASP A 52 1.80 34.81 -15.95
N LEU A 53 3.13 34.75 -16.01
CA LEU A 53 4.00 35.30 -14.97
C LEU A 53 3.90 36.83 -14.85
N HIS A 54 3.78 37.54 -15.96
CA HIS A 54 3.52 38.99 -15.92
C HIS A 54 2.14 39.30 -15.30
N ALA A 55 1.11 38.50 -15.60
CA ALA A 55 -0.21 38.65 -15.01
C ALA A 55 -0.18 38.35 -13.50
N MET A 56 0.51 37.30 -13.08
CA MET A 56 0.76 36.96 -11.67
C MET A 56 1.44 38.12 -10.94
N LYS A 57 2.53 38.67 -11.51
CA LYS A 57 3.23 39.82 -10.92
C LYS A 57 2.32 41.02 -10.74
N LYS A 58 1.52 41.34 -11.77
CA LYS A 58 0.54 42.44 -11.72
C LYS A 58 -0.53 42.23 -10.66
N ALA A 59 -0.94 40.99 -10.42
CA ALA A 59 -1.91 40.62 -9.39
C ALA A 59 -1.32 40.53 -7.98
N GLY A 60 0.00 40.66 -7.80
CA GLY A 60 0.67 40.52 -6.51
C GLY A 60 1.00 39.08 -6.11
N ILE A 61 0.86 38.12 -7.03
CA ILE A 61 1.31 36.73 -6.83
C ILE A 61 2.84 36.72 -6.98
N ASN A 62 3.52 36.16 -5.99
CA ASN A 62 4.99 36.12 -5.92
C ASN A 62 5.54 34.71 -5.73
N ARG A 63 4.68 33.68 -5.80
CA ARG A 63 5.09 32.29 -5.89
C ARG A 63 4.13 31.46 -6.76
N ALA A 64 4.65 30.51 -7.54
CA ALA A 64 3.83 29.57 -8.31
C ALA A 64 4.42 28.15 -8.26
N PHE A 65 3.54 27.14 -8.29
CA PHE A 65 3.90 25.72 -8.28
C PHE A 65 3.55 25.06 -9.62
N ILE A 66 4.56 24.68 -10.39
CA ILE A 66 4.39 24.06 -11.71
C ILE A 66 4.11 22.57 -11.56
N GLY A 67 2.92 22.14 -11.99
CA GLY A 67 2.52 20.74 -12.13
C GLY A 67 2.23 20.41 -13.60
N ASN A 68 2.75 19.29 -14.11
CA ASN A 68 2.50 18.84 -15.48
C ASN A 68 1.41 17.77 -15.47
N ILE A 69 0.17 18.16 -15.77
CA ILE A 69 -1.02 17.34 -15.53
C ILE A 69 -1.53 16.76 -16.86
N GLY A 70 -1.76 15.45 -16.91
CA GLY A 70 -2.43 14.80 -18.05
C GLY A 70 -3.88 14.48 -17.70
N LEU A 71 -4.84 15.12 -18.35
CA LEU A 71 -6.28 14.87 -18.14
C LEU A 71 -6.91 14.22 -19.38
N ASP A 72 -7.63 13.12 -19.18
CA ASP A 72 -8.28 12.36 -20.25
C ASP A 72 -9.48 13.10 -20.88
N ASP A 73 -10.10 14.03 -20.15
CA ASP A 73 -11.24 14.83 -20.60
C ASP A 73 -10.83 16.14 -21.29
N VAL A 74 -9.52 16.43 -21.37
CA VAL A 74 -8.98 17.61 -22.06
C VAL A 74 -8.21 17.15 -23.31
N PRO A 75 -8.55 17.66 -24.52
CA PRO A 75 -7.81 17.34 -25.73
C PRO A 75 -6.31 17.64 -25.58
N SER A 76 -5.47 16.69 -26.00
CA SER A 76 -4.02 16.85 -25.93
C SER A 76 -3.55 18.00 -26.82
N GLY A 77 -2.74 18.89 -26.27
CA GLY A 77 -2.01 19.90 -27.00
C GLY A 77 -0.82 19.31 -27.76
N ASN A 78 -0.10 20.17 -28.47
CA ASN A 78 1.00 19.74 -29.35
C ASN A 78 2.33 19.52 -28.62
N VAL A 79 2.47 20.06 -27.40
CA VAL A 79 3.73 20.00 -26.66
C VAL A 79 3.76 18.75 -25.79
N LYS A 80 4.57 17.77 -26.19
CA LYS A 80 4.82 16.56 -25.41
C LYS A 80 5.79 16.83 -24.28
N MET A 81 5.55 16.21 -23.12
CA MET A 81 6.47 16.35 -21.99
C MET A 81 7.85 15.77 -22.36
N PHE A 82 8.92 16.39 -21.86
CA PHE A 82 10.32 16.08 -22.17
C PHE A 82 10.78 16.32 -23.61
N SER A 83 9.91 16.81 -24.51
CA SER A 83 10.34 17.31 -25.81
C SER A 83 11.22 18.56 -25.66
N GLU A 84 12.06 18.86 -26.66
CA GLU A 84 12.87 20.08 -26.65
C GLU A 84 12.00 21.34 -26.55
N GLU A 85 10.82 21.36 -27.18
CA GLU A 85 9.86 22.47 -27.04
C GLU A 85 9.37 22.64 -25.58
N TRP A 86 9.08 21.54 -24.88
CA TRP A 86 8.72 21.59 -23.46
C TRP A 86 9.87 22.14 -22.60
N TRP A 87 11.11 21.73 -22.88
CA TRP A 87 12.30 22.25 -22.18
C TRP A 87 12.51 23.74 -22.43
N GLU A 88 12.31 24.23 -23.66
CA GLU A 88 12.38 25.65 -23.99
C GLU A 88 11.31 26.47 -23.26
N ILE A 89 10.09 25.92 -23.12
CA ILE A 89 9.00 26.56 -22.39
C ILE A 89 9.33 26.62 -20.89
N LEU A 90 9.82 25.53 -20.30
CA LEU A 90 10.24 25.52 -18.90
C LEU A 90 11.38 26.50 -18.62
N HIS A 91 12.38 26.56 -19.51
CA HIS A 91 13.45 27.54 -19.40
C HIS A 91 12.92 28.97 -19.46
N ALA A 92 12.03 29.27 -20.41
CA ALA A 92 11.41 30.59 -20.50
C ALA A 92 10.62 30.95 -19.22
N ALA A 93 9.85 30.01 -18.67
CA ALA A 93 9.10 30.21 -17.44
C ALA A 93 10.04 30.53 -16.26
N LEU A 94 11.08 29.73 -16.03
CA LEU A 94 12.02 29.95 -14.91
C LEU A 94 12.79 31.27 -15.05
N LYS A 95 13.26 31.58 -16.27
CA LYS A 95 13.96 32.83 -16.56
C LYS A 95 13.08 34.04 -16.30
N THR A 96 11.87 34.06 -16.84
CA THR A 96 10.92 35.17 -16.63
C THR A 96 10.52 35.28 -15.15
N ALA A 97 10.33 34.16 -14.45
CA ALA A 97 10.06 34.19 -13.02
C ALA A 97 11.24 34.80 -12.22
N THR A 98 12.48 34.49 -12.60
CA THR A 98 13.68 35.10 -12.02
C THR A 98 13.71 36.61 -12.27
N GLU A 99 13.42 37.06 -13.49
CA GLU A 99 13.38 38.49 -13.85
C GLU A 99 12.28 39.27 -13.09
N LEU A 100 11.16 38.60 -12.78
CA LEU A 100 10.02 39.19 -12.07
C LEU A 100 10.07 39.01 -10.55
N ASN A 101 11.09 38.32 -10.02
CA ASN A 101 11.19 37.93 -8.61
C ASN A 101 9.93 37.19 -8.13
N ILE A 102 9.55 36.14 -8.86
CA ILE A 102 8.50 35.18 -8.50
C ILE A 102 9.18 33.86 -8.16
N ASP A 103 8.99 33.35 -6.94
CA ASP A 103 9.50 32.04 -6.56
C ASP A 103 8.75 30.93 -7.30
N ILE A 104 9.46 29.91 -7.73
CA ILE A 104 8.90 28.73 -8.38
C ILE A 104 9.13 27.51 -7.53
N GLY A 105 8.08 26.72 -7.35
CA GLY A 105 8.20 25.32 -7.01
C GLY A 105 7.78 24.43 -8.17
N ILE A 106 8.31 23.21 -8.22
CA ILE A 106 8.00 22.21 -9.24
C ILE A 106 7.69 20.91 -8.52
N PHE A 107 6.60 20.25 -8.92
CA PHE A 107 6.26 18.91 -8.45
C PHE A 107 7.41 17.95 -8.73
N ASN A 108 7.68 17.01 -7.84
CA ASN A 108 8.84 16.14 -7.97
C ASN A 108 8.69 15.05 -9.04
N SER A 109 7.52 14.96 -9.68
CA SER A 109 7.26 14.12 -10.85
C SER A 109 6.22 14.76 -11.78
N PRO A 110 6.04 14.25 -13.01
CA PRO A 110 4.83 14.49 -13.81
C PRO A 110 3.57 14.04 -13.06
N GLY A 111 2.45 14.71 -13.29
CA GLY A 111 1.23 14.61 -12.47
C GLY A 111 1.34 15.37 -11.16
N TRP A 112 0.46 15.05 -10.21
CA TRP A 112 0.51 15.62 -8.86
C TRP A 112 0.90 14.59 -7.80
N SER A 113 0.53 13.31 -7.94
CA SER A 113 0.85 12.24 -6.98
C SER A 113 1.58 11.08 -7.68
N GLN A 114 2.75 10.62 -7.21
CA GLN A 114 3.59 11.36 -6.28
C GLN A 114 5.08 11.32 -6.64
N SER A 115 5.63 10.20 -7.07
CA SER A 115 7.08 10.08 -7.35
C SER A 115 7.36 9.00 -8.40
N GLY A 116 6.55 8.98 -9.44
CA GLY A 116 6.70 8.03 -10.55
C GLY A 116 7.28 8.68 -11.81
N GLY A 117 7.64 7.82 -12.76
CA GLY A 117 8.04 8.25 -14.10
C GLY A 117 8.60 7.10 -14.93
N PRO A 118 8.76 7.29 -16.25
CA PRO A 118 9.19 6.24 -17.18
C PRO A 118 10.64 5.76 -16.96
N TRP A 119 11.40 6.40 -16.07
CA TRP A 119 12.77 6.04 -15.70
C TRP A 119 12.88 5.09 -14.50
N ILE A 120 11.75 4.73 -13.88
CA ILE A 120 11.71 3.80 -12.74
C ILE A 120 11.59 2.38 -13.28
N GLU A 121 12.63 1.58 -13.06
CA GLU A 121 12.63 0.16 -13.41
C GLU A 121 11.83 -0.67 -12.39
N PRO A 122 11.36 -1.89 -12.74
CA PRO A 122 10.61 -2.74 -11.82
C PRO A 122 11.31 -2.97 -10.46
N GLU A 123 12.63 -3.10 -10.43
CA GLU A 123 13.43 -3.31 -9.21
C GLU A 123 13.57 -2.05 -8.35
N GLU A 124 13.15 -0.90 -8.87
CA GLU A 124 13.21 0.42 -8.20
C GLU A 124 11.83 0.93 -7.81
N ALA A 125 10.78 0.18 -8.15
CA ALA A 125 9.39 0.53 -7.87
C ALA A 125 8.96 0.19 -6.44
N MET A 126 7.82 0.74 -6.02
CA MET A 126 7.05 0.24 -4.89
C MET A 126 6.79 -1.26 -5.08
N ARG A 127 7.20 -2.09 -4.12
CA ARG A 127 7.14 -3.55 -4.22
C ARG A 127 6.45 -4.22 -3.03
N TYR A 128 5.93 -5.41 -3.26
CA TYR A 128 5.32 -6.24 -2.21
C TYR A 128 5.84 -7.68 -2.21
N LEU A 129 5.70 -8.35 -1.07
CA LEU A 129 6.05 -9.76 -0.90
C LEU A 129 5.01 -10.67 -1.56
N ALA A 130 5.34 -11.22 -2.72
CA ALA A 130 4.56 -12.26 -3.38
C ALA A 130 5.14 -13.65 -3.07
N SER A 131 4.29 -14.68 -3.13
CA SER A 131 4.73 -16.07 -2.96
C SER A 131 4.00 -17.02 -3.88
N SER A 132 4.64 -18.16 -4.13
CA SER A 132 3.96 -19.37 -4.61
C SER A 132 4.13 -20.48 -3.59
N GLU A 133 3.11 -21.33 -3.46
CA GLU A 133 3.10 -22.45 -2.53
C GLU A 133 3.27 -23.79 -3.25
N LEU A 134 3.95 -24.75 -2.60
CA LEU A 134 4.02 -26.14 -3.04
C LEU A 134 3.96 -27.10 -1.86
N ARG A 135 3.09 -28.12 -1.95
CA ARG A 135 3.03 -29.25 -1.00
C ARG A 135 4.00 -30.35 -1.41
N VAL A 136 4.75 -30.86 -0.45
CA VAL A 136 5.60 -32.05 -0.62
C VAL A 136 5.51 -32.96 0.60
N LYS A 137 5.56 -34.28 0.40
CA LYS A 137 5.54 -35.28 1.47
C LYS A 137 6.90 -35.96 1.60
N GLY A 138 7.55 -35.90 2.74
CA GLY A 138 8.75 -36.67 3.01
C GLY A 138 8.51 -37.99 3.75
N PRO A 139 9.56 -38.81 3.95
CA PRO A 139 10.93 -38.53 3.52
C PRO A 139 11.13 -38.83 2.03
N GLN A 140 11.61 -37.86 1.25
CA GLN A 140 11.99 -38.07 -0.14
C GLN A 140 12.98 -36.99 -0.62
N LYS A 141 13.76 -37.29 -1.65
CA LYS A 141 14.48 -36.25 -2.39
C LYS A 141 13.55 -35.63 -3.42
N PHE A 142 13.10 -34.40 -3.17
CA PHE A 142 12.28 -33.66 -4.11
C PHE A 142 13.16 -32.97 -5.16
N THR A 143 12.74 -33.02 -6.43
CA THR A 143 13.32 -32.23 -7.52
C THR A 143 12.21 -31.71 -8.40
N GLY A 144 12.03 -30.38 -8.45
CA GLY A 144 10.95 -29.80 -9.22
C GLY A 144 11.10 -28.29 -9.41
N LYS A 145 10.49 -27.76 -10.47
CA LYS A 145 10.48 -26.32 -10.75
C LYS A 145 9.45 -25.64 -9.85
N LEU A 146 9.88 -24.70 -9.03
CA LEU A 146 8.98 -23.84 -8.28
C LEU A 146 8.46 -22.75 -9.20
N LYS A 147 7.14 -22.53 -9.19
CA LYS A 147 6.52 -21.45 -9.98
C LYS A 147 6.96 -20.09 -9.44
N LYS A 148 6.93 -19.07 -10.28
CA LYS A 148 6.86 -17.68 -9.82
C LYS A 148 5.39 -17.27 -9.86
N PRO A 149 4.86 -16.57 -8.84
CA PRO A 149 3.45 -16.21 -8.80
C PRO A 149 3.07 -15.13 -9.83
N THR A 150 4.01 -14.25 -10.15
CA THR A 150 3.82 -13.16 -11.11
C THR A 150 5.17 -12.83 -11.77
N GLU A 151 5.16 -12.01 -12.81
CA GLU A 151 6.36 -11.37 -13.37
C GLU A 151 6.09 -9.85 -13.52
N PRO A 152 7.08 -8.99 -13.29
CA PRO A 152 8.45 -9.32 -12.86
C PRO A 152 8.53 -9.79 -11.40
N PHE A 153 9.45 -10.70 -11.11
CA PHE A 153 9.61 -11.29 -9.77
C PHE A 153 11.07 -11.50 -9.38
N GLN A 154 11.47 -10.88 -8.28
CA GLN A 154 12.79 -10.95 -7.67
C GLN A 154 12.76 -11.86 -6.44
N ASP A 155 13.42 -13.03 -6.51
CA ASP A 155 13.50 -13.97 -5.37
C ASP A 155 14.07 -13.31 -4.10
N ILE A 156 13.45 -13.62 -2.95
CA ILE A 156 13.95 -13.24 -1.62
C ILE A 156 14.42 -14.50 -0.87
N LYS A 157 13.49 -15.39 -0.55
CA LYS A 157 13.74 -16.62 0.21
C LYS A 157 12.85 -17.75 -0.28
N VAL A 158 13.37 -18.96 -0.22
CA VAL A 158 12.54 -20.17 -0.25
C VAL A 158 12.55 -20.74 1.16
N ILE A 159 11.40 -20.75 1.81
CA ILE A 159 11.23 -21.32 3.14
C ILE A 159 10.36 -22.56 3.07
N ALA A 160 10.60 -23.51 3.96
CA ALA A 160 9.73 -24.67 4.13
C ALA A 160 9.37 -24.84 5.60
N PHE A 161 8.16 -25.33 5.85
CA PHE A 161 7.71 -25.69 7.20
C PHE A 161 6.74 -26.86 7.18
N PRO A 162 6.69 -27.65 8.27
CA PRO A 162 5.73 -28.73 8.42
C PRO A 162 4.32 -28.16 8.42
N VAL A 163 3.42 -28.80 7.66
CA VAL A 163 2.01 -28.40 7.63
C VAL A 163 1.39 -28.66 9.01
N PRO A 164 0.78 -27.64 9.66
CA PRO A 164 0.06 -27.85 10.91
C PRO A 164 -1.07 -28.86 10.75
N PRO A 165 -1.45 -29.59 11.81
CA PRO A 165 -2.70 -30.36 11.82
C PRO A 165 -3.88 -29.46 11.44
N GLU A 166 -4.89 -30.04 10.79
CA GLU A 166 -6.13 -29.35 10.41
C GLU A 166 -5.96 -28.23 9.35
N TYR A 167 -4.78 -28.04 8.77
CA TYR A 167 -4.51 -26.95 7.80
C TYR A 167 -5.48 -26.96 6.61
N ASP A 168 -5.77 -28.13 6.04
CA ASP A 168 -6.69 -28.31 4.91
C ASP A 168 -8.08 -28.80 5.33
N HIS A 169 -8.38 -28.86 6.63
CA HIS A 169 -9.66 -29.37 7.08
C HIS A 169 -10.71 -28.25 7.03
N THR A 170 -11.42 -28.22 5.92
CA THR A 170 -12.45 -27.24 5.57
C THR A 170 -13.78 -27.92 5.24
N LEU A 171 -14.87 -27.16 5.32
CA LEU A 171 -16.17 -27.62 4.79
C LEU A 171 -16.24 -27.38 3.29
N THR A 172 -16.51 -28.42 2.53
CA THR A 172 -16.62 -28.42 1.07
C THR A 172 -17.80 -29.27 0.62
N ALA A 173 -18.15 -29.23 -0.66
CA ALA A 173 -19.17 -30.11 -1.23
C ALA A 173 -18.84 -31.62 -1.10
N HIS A 174 -17.60 -31.99 -0.73
CA HIS A 174 -17.21 -33.39 -0.51
C HIS A 174 -17.59 -33.93 0.89
N ASN A 175 -17.64 -33.08 1.91
CA ASN A 175 -17.87 -33.48 3.31
C ASN A 175 -19.06 -32.76 3.97
N ALA A 176 -19.71 -31.82 3.27
CA ALA A 176 -20.91 -31.15 3.70
C ALA A 176 -21.89 -30.98 2.53
N MET A 177 -23.18 -31.01 2.86
CA MET A 177 -24.24 -30.57 1.95
C MET A 177 -24.27 -29.04 1.98
N ILE A 178 -24.11 -28.42 0.81
CA ILE A 178 -24.12 -26.97 0.66
C ILE A 178 -25.39 -26.59 -0.12
N THR A 179 -26.22 -25.73 0.48
CA THR A 179 -27.45 -25.24 -0.15
C THR A 179 -27.54 -23.73 -0.06
N SER A 180 -28.36 -23.11 -0.92
CA SER A 180 -28.56 -21.67 -0.89
C SER A 180 -30.03 -21.26 -1.06
N SER A 181 -30.36 -20.10 -0.51
CA SER A 181 -31.63 -19.41 -0.71
C SER A 181 -31.36 -17.91 -0.99
N PRO A 182 -31.74 -17.37 -2.16
CA PRO A 182 -32.31 -18.08 -3.31
C PRO A 182 -31.38 -19.16 -3.89
N PHE A 183 -31.94 -20.06 -4.70
CA PHE A 183 -31.18 -21.12 -5.34
C PHE A 183 -30.20 -20.55 -6.37
N VAL A 184 -28.92 -20.92 -6.24
CA VAL A 184 -27.86 -20.55 -7.20
C VAL A 184 -27.28 -21.83 -7.82
N LYS A 185 -27.17 -21.85 -9.15
CA LYS A 185 -26.52 -22.95 -9.88
C LYS A 185 -25.02 -22.96 -9.61
N ASN A 186 -24.41 -24.15 -9.64
CA ASN A 186 -22.97 -24.35 -9.44
C ASN A 186 -22.43 -23.81 -8.10
N LEU A 187 -23.25 -23.85 -7.04
CA LEU A 187 -22.86 -23.42 -5.69
C LEU A 187 -21.62 -24.16 -5.17
N SER A 188 -21.28 -25.35 -5.68
CA SER A 188 -20.04 -26.03 -5.31
C SER A 188 -18.76 -25.27 -5.68
N PHE A 189 -18.82 -24.34 -6.66
CA PHE A 189 -17.67 -23.55 -7.10
C PHE A 189 -17.12 -22.64 -6.00
N ILE A 190 -17.92 -22.28 -4.99
CA ILE A 190 -17.42 -21.48 -3.85
C ILE A 190 -16.66 -22.31 -2.81
N THR A 191 -16.37 -23.57 -3.08
CA THR A 191 -15.64 -24.48 -2.17
C THR A 191 -14.75 -25.46 -2.93
N ASP A 192 -14.43 -25.19 -4.20
CA ASP A 192 -13.70 -26.14 -5.06
C ASP A 192 -12.18 -25.95 -5.01
N GLY A 193 -11.72 -24.91 -4.31
CA GLY A 193 -10.31 -24.57 -4.13
C GLY A 193 -9.69 -23.89 -5.35
N ASN A 194 -10.52 -23.40 -6.30
CA ASN A 194 -10.06 -22.75 -7.51
C ASN A 194 -10.51 -21.27 -7.55
N PRO A 195 -9.59 -20.31 -7.40
CA PRO A 195 -9.95 -18.89 -7.37
C PRO A 195 -10.44 -18.33 -8.73
N ASP A 196 -10.33 -19.10 -9.82
CA ASP A 196 -10.81 -18.73 -11.15
C ASP A 196 -12.26 -19.18 -11.43
N THR A 197 -12.85 -20.03 -10.57
CA THR A 197 -14.28 -20.36 -10.56
C THR A 197 -15.02 -19.50 -9.53
N GLY A 198 -16.36 -19.50 -9.60
CA GLY A 198 -17.18 -18.73 -8.66
C GLY A 198 -18.64 -18.60 -9.07
N ILE A 199 -19.39 -17.85 -8.27
CA ILE A 199 -20.80 -17.52 -8.50
C ILE A 199 -21.00 -16.00 -8.49
N ASN A 200 -22.02 -15.55 -9.22
CA ASN A 200 -22.57 -14.21 -9.02
C ASN A 200 -23.52 -14.23 -7.83
N LEU A 201 -23.48 -13.18 -7.02
CA LEU A 201 -24.46 -13.01 -5.96
C LEU A 201 -25.84 -12.69 -6.57
N PRO A 202 -26.93 -13.27 -6.01
CA PRO A 202 -28.29 -12.98 -6.46
C PRO A 202 -28.64 -11.50 -6.21
N LEU A 203 -29.63 -10.98 -6.95
CA LEU A 203 -30.04 -9.56 -6.86
C LEU A 203 -30.92 -9.28 -5.63
N GLU A 204 -31.40 -10.33 -4.98
CA GLU A 204 -32.17 -10.30 -3.76
C GLU A 204 -31.37 -9.68 -2.61
N ASN A 205 -32.05 -8.95 -1.72
CA ASN A 205 -31.41 -8.26 -0.60
C ASN A 205 -30.72 -9.21 0.40
N GLU A 206 -31.06 -10.49 0.38
CA GLU A 206 -30.53 -11.51 1.28
C GLU A 206 -30.22 -12.79 0.51
N PHE A 207 -29.00 -13.30 0.70
CA PHE A 207 -28.51 -14.57 0.19
C PHE A 207 -28.02 -15.42 1.36
N VAL A 208 -28.65 -16.57 1.55
CA VAL A 208 -28.34 -17.51 2.63
C VAL A 208 -27.63 -18.71 2.04
N ILE A 209 -26.52 -19.12 2.65
CA ILE A 209 -25.77 -20.33 2.30
C ILE A 209 -25.68 -21.20 3.55
N ASP A 210 -26.21 -22.42 3.48
CA ASP A 210 -26.18 -23.40 4.55
C ASP A 210 -25.15 -24.49 4.26
N PHE A 211 -24.34 -24.81 5.27
CA PHE A 211 -23.34 -25.88 5.25
C PHE A 211 -23.73 -26.92 6.32
N GLU A 212 -24.18 -28.09 5.87
CA GLU A 212 -24.62 -29.18 6.75
C GLU A 212 -23.67 -30.39 6.62
N SER A 213 -22.93 -30.68 7.69
CA SER A 213 -22.01 -31.81 7.80
C SER A 213 -22.64 -32.95 8.61
N GLN A 214 -22.25 -34.20 8.32
CA GLN A 214 -22.74 -35.37 9.05
C GLN A 214 -22.12 -35.46 10.45
N GLU A 215 -20.83 -35.16 10.55
CA GLU A 215 -20.05 -35.19 11.79
C GLU A 215 -19.80 -33.76 12.31
N PRO A 216 -19.72 -33.55 13.64
CA PRO A 216 -19.45 -32.22 14.18
C PRO A 216 -18.11 -31.66 13.69
N PHE A 217 -18.16 -30.51 13.02
CA PHE A 217 -17.00 -29.76 12.56
C PHE A 217 -16.62 -28.68 13.59
N THR A 218 -15.32 -28.47 13.81
CA THR A 218 -14.82 -27.41 14.69
C THR A 218 -14.31 -26.25 13.86
N LEU A 219 -15.04 -25.14 13.86
CA LEU A 219 -14.78 -23.96 13.05
C LEU A 219 -13.96 -22.92 13.85
N ARG A 220 -12.93 -22.34 13.24
CA ARG A 220 -12.06 -21.31 13.84
C ARG A 220 -11.89 -20.06 12.98
N SER A 221 -12.05 -20.19 11.67
CA SER A 221 -11.94 -19.07 10.75
C SER A 221 -12.87 -19.22 9.55
N LEU A 222 -13.18 -18.07 8.94
CA LEU A 222 -13.88 -17.95 7.68
C LEU A 222 -13.09 -17.02 6.76
N SER A 223 -12.81 -17.44 5.54
CA SER A 223 -12.27 -16.59 4.47
C SER A 223 -13.26 -16.50 3.32
N VAL A 224 -13.54 -15.29 2.85
CA VAL A 224 -14.38 -15.03 1.66
C VAL A 224 -13.51 -14.39 0.60
N TYR A 225 -13.38 -15.05 -0.54
CA TYR A 225 -12.68 -14.55 -1.72
C TYR A 225 -13.73 -14.05 -2.71
N PRO A 226 -13.66 -12.77 -3.11
CA PRO A 226 -14.53 -12.28 -4.16
C PRO A 226 -14.03 -12.71 -5.54
N THR A 227 -14.96 -12.75 -6.49
CA THR A 227 -14.61 -12.71 -7.91
C THR A 227 -13.84 -11.42 -8.24
N LYS A 228 -13.27 -11.30 -9.44
CA LYS A 228 -12.56 -10.09 -9.91
C LYS A 228 -13.53 -8.95 -10.27
N HIS A 229 -14.54 -8.72 -9.44
CA HIS A 229 -15.55 -7.67 -9.56
C HIS A 229 -15.75 -6.96 -8.21
N PRO A 230 -16.00 -5.64 -8.20
CA PRO A 230 -16.26 -4.89 -6.98
C PRO A 230 -17.38 -5.50 -6.13
N ILE A 231 -17.12 -5.64 -4.83
CA ILE A 231 -18.10 -6.13 -3.86
C ILE A 231 -18.17 -5.23 -2.62
N LEU A 232 -19.38 -4.92 -2.18
CA LEU A 232 -19.73 -4.37 -0.88
C LEU A 232 -20.97 -5.12 -0.41
N ALA A 233 -20.86 -5.84 0.69
CA ALA A 233 -21.97 -6.56 1.31
C ALA A 233 -21.77 -6.66 2.83
N ILE A 234 -22.85 -6.88 3.56
CA ILE A 234 -22.81 -7.19 5.00
C ILE A 234 -23.02 -8.69 5.15
N ALA A 235 -22.19 -9.35 5.95
CA ALA A 235 -22.25 -10.78 6.17
C ALA A 235 -22.42 -11.12 7.66
N ASN A 236 -23.22 -12.14 7.92
CA ASN A 236 -23.41 -12.71 9.24
C ASN A 236 -23.22 -14.23 9.20
N LEU A 237 -22.23 -14.72 9.93
CA LEU A 237 -21.97 -16.15 10.11
C LEU A 237 -22.70 -16.65 11.35
N GLN A 238 -23.38 -17.78 11.24
CA GLN A 238 -24.24 -18.35 12.27
C GLN A 238 -23.97 -19.86 12.45
N ILE A 239 -24.33 -20.37 13.63
CA ILE A 239 -24.43 -21.80 13.94
C ILE A 239 -25.88 -22.13 14.29
N LYS A 240 -26.35 -23.32 13.86
CA LYS A 240 -27.63 -23.87 14.29
C LYS A 240 -27.50 -24.54 15.65
N GLU A 241 -28.30 -24.09 16.60
CA GLU A 241 -28.38 -24.62 17.95
C GLU A 241 -29.29 -25.86 18.01
N ALA A 242 -29.19 -26.64 19.10
CA ALA A 242 -29.95 -27.89 19.28
C ALA A 242 -31.48 -27.70 19.23
N ASN A 243 -31.98 -26.50 19.57
CA ASN A 243 -33.40 -26.13 19.49
C ASN A 243 -33.85 -25.73 18.06
N GLY A 244 -32.95 -25.79 17.07
CA GLY A 244 -33.18 -25.41 15.68
C GLY A 244 -33.03 -23.91 15.38
N SER A 245 -32.81 -23.06 16.39
CA SER A 245 -32.55 -21.63 16.18
C SER A 245 -31.12 -21.39 15.69
N PHE A 246 -30.90 -20.27 14.99
CA PHE A 246 -29.56 -19.85 14.58
C PHE A 246 -29.02 -18.78 15.52
N ARG A 247 -27.79 -18.97 16.01
CA ARG A 247 -27.05 -17.98 16.80
C ARG A 247 -25.94 -17.37 15.96
N SER A 248 -25.81 -16.03 16.00
CA SER A 248 -24.69 -15.32 15.38
C SER A 248 -23.35 -15.71 16.03
N ILE A 249 -22.38 -16.04 15.18
CA ILE A 249 -20.97 -16.20 15.54
C ILE A 249 -20.25 -14.88 15.30
N ARG A 250 -20.45 -14.27 14.12
CA ARG A 250 -19.70 -13.10 13.67
C ARG A 250 -20.47 -12.28 12.64
N ASP A 251 -20.52 -10.98 12.86
CA ASP A 251 -20.91 -9.97 11.87
C ASP A 251 -19.66 -9.33 11.26
N PHE A 252 -19.65 -9.13 9.95
CA PHE A 252 -18.53 -8.51 9.24
C PHE A 252 -18.97 -7.91 7.89
N GLU A 253 -18.11 -7.07 7.32
CA GLU A 253 -18.33 -6.49 5.99
C GLU A 253 -17.45 -7.21 4.96
N ILE A 254 -18.03 -7.56 3.81
CA ILE A 254 -17.28 -7.99 2.63
C ILE A 254 -17.09 -6.77 1.73
N ASN A 255 -15.93 -6.11 1.83
CA ASN A 255 -15.68 -4.87 1.10
C ASN A 255 -14.39 -4.90 0.28
N ARG A 256 -14.57 -4.98 -1.04
CA ARG A 256 -13.59 -4.80 -2.11
C ARG A 256 -14.22 -3.96 -3.23
N SER A 257 -14.92 -2.89 -2.84
CA SER A 257 -15.68 -2.03 -3.75
C SER A 257 -14.79 -1.15 -4.65
N ASN A 258 -13.58 -0.84 -4.21
CA ASN A 258 -12.63 -0.04 -4.97
C ASN A 258 -11.47 -0.91 -5.48
N PRO A 259 -11.39 -1.22 -6.80
CA PRO A 259 -10.35 -2.07 -7.35
C PRO A 259 -9.05 -1.34 -7.72
N ALA A 260 -8.96 -0.03 -7.49
CA ALA A 260 -7.80 0.75 -7.87
C ALA A 260 -6.54 0.30 -7.09
N LEU A 261 -5.39 0.23 -7.77
CA LEU A 261 -4.14 -0.26 -7.18
C LEU A 261 -3.60 0.66 -6.07
N ASN A 262 -3.95 1.95 -6.10
CA ASN A 262 -3.67 2.86 -4.99
C ASN A 262 -4.52 2.60 -3.73
N VAL A 263 -5.49 1.67 -3.80
CA VAL A 263 -6.24 1.13 -2.65
C VAL A 263 -5.75 -0.27 -2.27
N GLY A 264 -4.60 -0.69 -2.79
CA GLY A 264 -3.91 -1.94 -2.48
C GLY A 264 -3.57 -2.74 -3.73
N PHE A 265 -2.36 -3.30 -3.75
CA PHE A 265 -1.82 -4.09 -4.86
C PHE A 265 -2.49 -5.46 -5.04
N ASN A 266 -3.36 -5.87 -4.11
CA ASN A 266 -4.28 -6.99 -4.28
C ASN A 266 -5.73 -6.49 -4.21
N PRO A 267 -6.31 -6.00 -5.32
CA PRO A 267 -7.63 -5.37 -5.35
C PRO A 267 -8.75 -6.21 -4.74
N TYR A 268 -8.65 -7.53 -4.91
CA TYR A 268 -9.65 -8.54 -4.55
C TYR A 268 -9.11 -9.52 -3.50
N ALA A 269 -8.23 -9.05 -2.61
CA ALA A 269 -7.75 -9.84 -1.48
C ALA A 269 -8.91 -10.45 -0.67
N PRO A 270 -8.74 -11.62 -0.02
CA PRO A 270 -9.81 -12.20 0.77
C PRO A 270 -10.19 -11.32 1.96
N VAL A 271 -11.45 -11.44 2.39
CA VAL A 271 -11.93 -10.95 3.68
C VAL A 271 -11.90 -12.13 4.65
N VAL A 272 -11.11 -12.00 5.72
CA VAL A 272 -10.89 -13.08 6.69
C VAL A 272 -11.33 -12.63 8.07
N VAL A 273 -12.15 -13.45 8.72
CA VAL A 273 -12.55 -13.29 10.13
C VAL A 273 -12.13 -14.51 10.93
N SER A 274 -11.72 -14.28 12.18
CA SER A 274 -11.32 -15.32 13.12
C SER A 274 -12.17 -15.21 14.38
N PHE A 275 -12.46 -16.34 15.01
CA PHE A 275 -13.30 -16.37 16.21
C PHE A 275 -12.91 -17.54 17.12
N PRO A 276 -13.34 -17.54 18.40
CA PRO A 276 -13.15 -18.69 19.28
C PRO A 276 -13.74 -19.96 18.66
N GLU A 277 -13.20 -21.10 19.05
CA GLU A 277 -13.66 -22.37 18.49
C GLU A 277 -15.17 -22.56 18.64
N THR A 278 -15.82 -22.89 17.52
CA THR A 278 -17.26 -23.13 17.48
C THR A 278 -17.50 -24.49 16.85
N ARG A 279 -18.10 -25.39 17.61
CA ARG A 279 -18.33 -26.78 17.18
C ARG A 279 -19.81 -27.01 16.86
N GLY A 280 -20.08 -27.56 15.68
CA GLY A 280 -21.44 -27.85 15.24
C GLY A 280 -21.49 -28.63 13.93
N THR A 281 -22.68 -29.06 13.54
CA THR A 281 -22.91 -29.76 12.26
C THR A 281 -23.54 -28.87 11.20
N SER A 282 -24.11 -27.72 11.58
CA SER A 282 -24.82 -26.82 10.67
C SER A 282 -24.39 -25.37 10.89
N PHE A 283 -23.77 -24.80 9.87
CA PHE A 283 -23.35 -23.41 9.80
C PHE A 283 -24.08 -22.69 8.68
N ARG A 284 -24.36 -21.40 8.89
CA ARG A 284 -25.07 -20.56 7.93
C ARG A 284 -24.33 -19.27 7.70
N LEU A 285 -24.11 -18.91 6.45
CA LEU A 285 -23.63 -17.58 6.05
C LEU A 285 -24.78 -16.81 5.42
N VAL A 286 -25.14 -15.68 6.02
CA VAL A 286 -26.15 -14.76 5.49
C VAL A 286 -25.43 -13.54 4.93
N ILE A 287 -25.61 -13.26 3.65
CA ILE A 287 -25.04 -12.10 2.96
C ILE A 287 -26.18 -11.16 2.58
N LYS A 288 -26.07 -9.89 2.92
CA LYS A 288 -27.10 -8.88 2.69
C LYS A 288 -26.55 -7.66 1.97
N ASN A 289 -27.43 -7.01 1.21
CA ASN A 289 -27.17 -5.73 0.56
C ASN A 289 -25.92 -5.75 -0.34
N ALA A 290 -25.67 -6.87 -1.02
CA ALA A 290 -24.59 -6.95 -1.99
C ALA A 290 -24.85 -5.99 -3.16
N ASN A 291 -23.85 -5.22 -3.58
CA ASN A 291 -23.98 -4.40 -4.78
C ASN A 291 -24.18 -5.29 -6.03
N PRO A 292 -24.91 -4.80 -7.06
CA PRO A 292 -25.10 -5.55 -8.30
C PRO A 292 -23.76 -5.92 -8.98
N ASN A 293 -23.78 -7.01 -9.74
CA ASN A 293 -22.62 -7.54 -10.47
C ASN A 293 -21.41 -7.91 -9.58
N SER A 294 -21.67 -8.23 -8.31
CA SER A 294 -20.67 -8.80 -7.40
C SER A 294 -20.78 -10.33 -7.35
N GLY A 295 -19.71 -10.98 -6.92
CA GLY A 295 -19.63 -12.44 -6.89
C GLY A 295 -18.58 -12.95 -5.92
N ILE A 296 -18.70 -14.22 -5.56
CA ILE A 296 -17.79 -14.93 -4.65
C ILE A 296 -17.13 -16.06 -5.43
N SER A 297 -15.80 -16.12 -5.37
CA SER A 297 -15.02 -17.23 -5.93
C SER A 297 -14.85 -18.35 -4.92
N GLU A 298 -14.56 -18.05 -3.66
CA GLU A 298 -14.33 -19.06 -2.63
C GLU A 298 -14.86 -18.64 -1.24
N ILE A 299 -15.37 -19.62 -0.49
CA ILE A 299 -15.77 -19.52 0.91
C ILE A 299 -15.09 -20.65 1.67
N VAL A 300 -14.12 -20.30 2.51
CA VAL A 300 -13.32 -21.26 3.25
C VAL A 300 -13.70 -21.22 4.72
N LEU A 301 -14.59 -22.12 5.12
CA LEU A 301 -14.89 -22.44 6.53
C LEU A 301 -13.83 -23.43 7.03
N SER A 302 -12.91 -22.98 7.89
CA SER A 302 -11.73 -23.77 8.27
C SER A 302 -11.68 -24.06 9.76
N SER A 303 -11.19 -25.27 10.07
CA SER A 303 -10.84 -25.68 11.42
C SER A 303 -9.48 -25.15 11.87
N SER A 304 -8.68 -24.60 10.95
CA SER A 304 -7.44 -23.90 11.25
C SER A 304 -7.68 -22.44 11.62
N PRO A 305 -6.93 -21.89 12.58
CA PRO A 305 -6.93 -20.46 12.84
C PRO A 305 -6.28 -19.72 11.67
N LYS A 306 -6.80 -18.53 11.37
CA LYS A 306 -6.26 -17.60 10.37
C LYS A 306 -6.14 -16.22 10.98
N ILE A 307 -5.21 -15.43 10.46
CA ILE A 307 -5.05 -14.05 10.90
C ILE A 307 -6.16 -13.21 10.25
N GLU A 308 -7.08 -12.72 11.07
CA GLU A 308 -8.13 -11.80 10.65
C GLU A 308 -7.54 -10.47 10.16
N HIS A 309 -8.10 -9.94 9.07
CA HIS A 309 -7.63 -8.73 8.39
C HIS A 309 -6.16 -8.75 7.95
N TYR A 310 -5.58 -9.92 7.66
CA TYR A 310 -4.17 -9.97 7.24
C TYR A 310 -3.88 -9.16 5.97
N ALA A 311 -4.84 -9.07 5.04
CA ALA A 311 -4.72 -8.28 3.82
C ALA A 311 -4.56 -6.78 4.14
N GLU A 312 -5.34 -6.26 5.09
CA GLU A 312 -5.24 -4.88 5.55
C GLU A 312 -4.00 -4.66 6.43
N LYS A 313 -3.68 -5.63 7.29
CA LYS A 313 -2.51 -5.60 8.18
C LYS A 313 -1.18 -5.65 7.43
N THR A 314 -1.16 -6.19 6.21
CA THR A 314 0.01 -6.27 5.32
C THR A 314 0.03 -5.20 4.23
N LEU A 315 -0.96 -4.30 4.22
CA LEU A 315 -1.15 -3.24 3.21
C LEU A 315 -1.43 -3.77 1.79
N SER A 316 -1.74 -5.05 1.63
CA SER A 316 -2.20 -5.58 0.34
C SER A 316 -3.56 -5.04 -0.05
N LYS A 317 -4.35 -4.64 0.96
CA LYS A 317 -5.58 -3.88 0.78
C LYS A 317 -5.64 -2.72 1.77
N MET A 318 -6.13 -1.58 1.30
CA MET A 318 -6.34 -0.37 2.11
C MET A 318 -7.83 -0.04 2.21
N HIS A 319 -8.15 1.03 2.93
CA HIS A 319 -9.52 1.47 3.10
C HIS A 319 -10.13 1.90 1.77
N GLN A 320 -11.39 1.55 1.55
CA GLN A 320 -12.04 1.62 0.23
C GLN A 320 -12.45 3.03 -0.16
N THR A 321 -12.50 3.93 0.82
CA THR A 321 -12.81 5.36 0.65
C THR A 321 -11.64 6.22 1.14
N PRO A 322 -11.47 7.43 0.59
CA PRO A 322 -10.25 8.22 0.78
C PRO A 322 -10.08 8.74 2.21
N LEU A 323 -11.17 8.93 2.96
CA LEU A 323 -11.14 9.57 4.28
C LEU A 323 -11.61 8.59 5.37
N PRO A 324 -10.79 7.57 5.73
CA PRO A 324 -11.12 6.70 6.86
C PRO A 324 -11.10 7.48 8.18
N TYR A 325 -11.90 7.02 9.13
CA TYR A 325 -11.91 7.56 10.49
C TYR A 325 -10.78 6.94 11.34
N TRP A 326 -10.47 7.57 12.48
CA TRP A 326 -9.34 7.18 13.33
C TRP A 326 -9.42 5.75 13.89
N ASP A 327 -10.61 5.15 13.91
CA ASP A 327 -10.89 3.81 14.41
C ASP A 327 -10.87 2.73 13.32
N THR A 328 -10.82 3.10 12.05
CA THR A 328 -10.84 2.16 10.91
C THR A 328 -9.78 1.05 11.00
N TYR A 329 -8.59 1.34 11.54
CA TYR A 329 -7.50 0.38 11.69
C TYR A 329 -7.30 -0.08 13.14
N LYS A 330 -8.34 0.03 13.97
CA LYS A 330 -8.38 -0.57 15.30
C LYS A 330 -9.00 -1.96 15.20
N TRP A 331 -8.14 -2.95 14.96
CA TRP A 331 -8.57 -4.34 14.90
C TRP A 331 -8.88 -4.90 16.29
N PRO A 332 -9.85 -5.83 16.37
CA PRO A 332 -10.13 -6.54 17.61
C PRO A 332 -8.94 -7.38 18.04
N THR A 333 -8.86 -7.65 19.34
CA THR A 333 -7.91 -8.63 19.87
C THR A 333 -8.20 -10.01 19.26
N PRO A 334 -7.19 -10.71 18.71
CA PRO A 334 -7.39 -12.05 18.18
C PRO A 334 -7.89 -13.04 19.25
N PRO A 335 -8.69 -14.05 18.86
CA PRO A 335 -9.10 -15.09 19.79
C PRO A 335 -7.89 -15.88 20.32
N GLU A 336 -7.96 -16.32 21.57
CA GLU A 336 -6.96 -17.23 22.12
C GLU A 336 -7.22 -18.66 21.63
N ILE A 337 -6.17 -19.30 21.11
CA ILE A 337 -6.21 -20.68 20.64
C ILE A 337 -5.28 -21.51 21.53
N GLU A 338 -5.86 -22.34 22.40
CA GLU A 338 -5.10 -23.13 23.38
C GLU A 338 -4.16 -24.13 22.71
N ASN A 339 -4.63 -24.80 21.66
CA ASN A 339 -3.84 -25.79 20.94
C ASN A 339 -2.85 -25.13 19.96
N LYS A 340 -1.64 -24.85 20.46
CA LYS A 340 -0.53 -24.28 19.68
C LYS A 340 -0.13 -25.10 18.44
N SER A 341 -0.40 -26.41 18.42
CA SER A 341 -0.01 -27.26 17.29
C SER A 341 -0.74 -26.90 15.99
N LEU A 342 -1.89 -26.21 16.06
CA LEU A 342 -2.66 -25.74 14.90
C LEU A 342 -2.01 -24.55 14.16
N MET A 343 -0.90 -24.04 14.69
CA MET A 343 -0.16 -22.89 14.14
C MET A 343 1.25 -23.32 13.76
N VAL A 344 1.90 -22.57 12.88
CA VAL A 344 3.27 -22.89 12.45
C VAL A 344 4.24 -22.55 13.57
N ASP A 345 5.09 -23.48 13.97
CA ASP A 345 6.18 -23.23 14.92
C ASP A 345 7.35 -22.54 14.20
N ALA A 346 7.68 -21.31 14.62
CA ALA A 346 8.78 -20.53 14.02
C ALA A 346 10.11 -21.28 14.01
N SER A 347 10.38 -22.13 15.02
CA SER A 347 11.61 -22.92 15.12
C SER A 347 11.71 -24.04 14.10
N ARG A 348 10.58 -24.40 13.47
CA ARG A 348 10.48 -25.46 12.45
C ARG A 348 10.46 -24.90 11.03
N ILE A 349 10.51 -23.58 10.86
CA ILE A 349 10.64 -22.93 9.56
C ILE A 349 12.12 -22.91 9.17
N ILE A 350 12.42 -23.44 7.98
CA ILE A 350 13.79 -23.57 7.49
C ILE A 350 13.98 -22.80 6.18
N ASP A 351 15.09 -22.07 6.08
CA ASP A 351 15.54 -21.43 4.85
C ASP A 351 16.19 -22.49 3.93
N ILE A 352 15.48 -22.84 2.87
CA ILE A 352 15.90 -23.80 1.85
C ILE A 352 16.34 -23.10 0.55
N SER A 353 16.57 -21.79 0.57
CA SER A 353 16.96 -21.00 -0.61
C SER A 353 18.22 -21.53 -1.28
N LYS A 354 19.18 -22.06 -0.51
CA LYS A 354 20.43 -22.64 -1.03
C LYS A 354 20.22 -23.85 -1.95
N TYR A 355 19.04 -24.47 -1.90
CA TYR A 355 18.66 -25.62 -2.71
C TYR A 355 17.92 -25.22 -4.00
N LEU A 356 17.60 -23.93 -4.17
CA LEU A 356 17.00 -23.39 -5.39
C LEU A 356 18.11 -22.98 -6.37
N SER A 357 18.07 -23.58 -7.56
CA SER A 357 18.93 -23.17 -8.68
C SER A 357 18.46 -21.87 -9.33
N LYS A 358 19.32 -21.24 -10.13
CA LYS A 358 18.99 -20.02 -10.90
C LYS A 358 17.80 -20.21 -11.86
N ASP A 359 17.60 -21.43 -12.37
CA ASP A 359 16.49 -21.77 -13.28
C ASP A 359 15.17 -22.06 -12.54
N GLY A 360 15.17 -21.90 -11.20
CA GLY A 360 14.00 -22.13 -10.34
C GLY A 360 13.72 -23.60 -10.02
N ILE A 361 14.67 -24.50 -10.27
CA ILE A 361 14.58 -25.92 -9.88
C ILE A 361 15.05 -26.05 -8.43
N LEU A 362 14.17 -26.51 -7.54
CA LEU A 362 14.48 -26.87 -6.16
C LEU A 362 14.90 -28.34 -6.09
N THR A 363 16.06 -28.62 -5.48
CA THR A 363 16.50 -29.99 -5.17
C THR A 363 16.76 -30.11 -3.67
N TRP A 364 15.84 -30.72 -2.93
CA TRP A 364 15.86 -30.73 -1.46
C TRP A 364 15.48 -32.09 -0.88
N ASP A 365 16.24 -32.56 0.11
CA ASP A 365 15.91 -33.75 0.89
C ASP A 365 14.83 -33.39 1.92
N VAL A 366 13.58 -33.69 1.57
CA VAL A 366 12.39 -33.39 2.38
C VAL A 366 12.39 -34.31 3.61
N PRO A 367 12.40 -33.77 4.84
CA PRO A 367 12.28 -34.57 6.06
C PRO A 367 10.91 -35.27 6.14
N GLU A 368 10.80 -36.28 6.99
CA GLU A 368 9.52 -36.96 7.25
C GLU A 368 8.39 -35.98 7.60
N GLY A 369 7.20 -36.22 7.04
CA GLY A 369 6.00 -35.41 7.21
C GLY A 369 5.55 -34.67 5.96
N GLU A 370 4.42 -33.96 6.07
CA GLU A 370 3.91 -33.07 5.04
C GLU A 370 4.51 -31.67 5.23
N TRP A 371 5.04 -31.08 4.17
CA TRP A 371 5.70 -29.78 4.18
C TRP A 371 5.05 -28.83 3.17
N LEU A 372 4.92 -27.57 3.58
CA LEU A 372 4.62 -26.46 2.68
C LEU A 372 5.91 -25.72 2.35
N ILE A 373 6.16 -25.52 1.06
CA ILE A 373 7.26 -24.72 0.55
C ILE A 373 6.69 -23.40 0.05
N LEU A 374 7.21 -22.28 0.57
CA LEU A 374 6.93 -20.94 0.08
C LEU A 374 8.16 -20.40 -0.67
N ARG A 375 8.02 -20.19 -1.98
CA ARG A 375 8.98 -19.38 -2.74
C ARG A 375 8.51 -17.93 -2.68
N THR A 376 9.21 -17.09 -1.94
CA THR A 376 8.88 -15.69 -1.76
C THR A 376 9.78 -14.80 -2.59
N GLY A 377 9.23 -13.68 -3.04
CA GLY A 377 9.95 -12.68 -3.83
C GLY A 377 9.19 -11.36 -3.88
N MET A 378 9.86 -10.34 -4.40
CA MET A 378 9.29 -9.00 -4.59
C MET A 378 8.78 -8.83 -6.01
N THR A 379 7.69 -8.10 -6.14
CA THR A 379 7.10 -7.68 -7.41
C THR A 379 6.56 -6.25 -7.26
N PRO A 380 6.58 -5.43 -8.32
CA PRO A 380 5.98 -4.10 -8.28
C PRO A 380 4.50 -4.15 -7.91
N THR A 381 4.02 -3.13 -7.19
CA THR A 381 2.60 -2.89 -6.88
C THR A 381 1.77 -2.59 -8.13
N GLY A 382 2.42 -2.10 -9.19
CA GLY A 382 1.79 -1.66 -10.42
C GLY A 382 1.28 -0.21 -10.39
N THR A 383 1.43 0.50 -9.27
CA THR A 383 1.02 1.90 -9.17
C THR A 383 1.98 2.81 -9.94
N THR A 384 1.44 3.86 -10.56
CA THR A 384 2.17 4.85 -11.36
C THR A 384 1.83 6.25 -10.89
N ASN A 385 2.68 7.22 -11.25
CA ASN A 385 2.34 8.63 -11.05
C ASN A 385 1.08 9.01 -11.85
N ALA A 386 0.28 9.89 -11.27
CA ALA A 386 -0.98 10.34 -11.85
C ALA A 386 -1.38 11.74 -11.34
N PRO A 387 -2.29 12.41 -12.06
CA PRO A 387 -2.64 12.17 -13.45
C PRO A 387 -1.58 12.82 -14.35
N ALA A 388 -0.89 12.01 -15.16
CA ALA A 388 0.27 12.39 -15.96
C ALA A 388 0.06 12.01 -17.44
N PRO A 389 0.65 12.75 -18.40
CA PRO A 389 0.55 12.39 -19.81
C PRO A 389 1.26 11.04 -20.07
N PRO A 390 0.79 10.23 -21.04
CA PRO A 390 1.25 8.85 -21.22
C PRO A 390 2.77 8.70 -21.36
N GLU A 391 3.46 9.61 -22.05
CA GLU A 391 4.91 9.58 -22.23
C GLU A 391 5.71 9.85 -20.94
N ALA A 392 5.06 10.40 -19.90
CA ALA A 392 5.66 10.78 -18.63
C ALA A 392 5.13 9.94 -17.45
N THR A 393 4.33 8.92 -17.74
CA THR A 393 3.79 7.98 -16.75
C THR A 393 4.69 6.75 -16.63
N GLY A 394 4.99 6.35 -15.40
CA GLY A 394 5.70 5.10 -15.11
C GLY A 394 5.58 4.72 -13.64
N TYR A 395 6.27 3.66 -13.23
CA TYR A 395 6.15 3.13 -11.87
C TYR A 395 6.43 4.19 -10.81
N GLU A 396 5.67 4.11 -9.73
CA GLU A 396 5.99 4.81 -8.49
C GLU A 396 7.26 4.24 -7.86
N VAL A 397 8.23 5.11 -7.55
CA VAL A 397 9.50 4.71 -6.93
C VAL A 397 9.30 4.07 -5.55
N ASP A 398 10.17 3.14 -5.19
CA ASP A 398 10.24 2.53 -3.86
C ASP A 398 10.41 3.60 -2.76
N LYS A 399 9.36 3.79 -1.96
CA LYS A 399 9.29 4.80 -0.89
C LYS A 399 10.11 4.40 0.34
N MET A 400 10.67 3.19 0.35
CA MET A 400 11.50 2.68 1.44
C MET A 400 12.99 2.63 1.06
N SER A 401 13.41 3.31 -0.01
CA SER A 401 14.80 3.32 -0.49
C SER A 401 15.31 4.71 -0.85
N GLN A 402 16.14 5.30 0.02
CA GLN A 402 16.79 6.60 -0.24
C GLN A 402 17.57 6.62 -1.56
N LYS A 403 18.21 5.49 -1.91
CA LYS A 403 18.94 5.33 -3.16
C LYS A 403 18.04 5.51 -4.37
N HIS A 404 16.87 4.87 -4.36
CA HIS A 404 15.92 4.92 -5.48
C HIS A 404 15.26 6.31 -5.56
N ILE A 405 15.01 6.96 -4.42
CA ILE A 405 14.54 8.36 -4.37
C ILE A 405 15.56 9.34 -4.94
N GLU A 406 16.84 9.19 -4.60
CA GLU A 406 17.90 10.03 -5.17
C GLU A 406 18.02 9.83 -6.70
N LYS A 407 17.88 8.59 -7.20
CA LYS A 407 17.80 8.33 -8.64
C LYS A 407 16.58 9.04 -9.25
N HIS A 408 15.39 8.89 -8.66
CA HIS A 408 14.17 9.54 -9.13
C HIS A 408 14.32 11.07 -9.22
N PHE A 409 14.83 11.71 -8.15
CA PHE A 409 15.13 13.14 -8.14
C PHE A 409 16.06 13.52 -9.30
N ASN A 410 17.16 12.77 -9.47
CA ASN A 410 18.16 13.06 -10.50
C ASN A 410 17.62 12.92 -11.93
N SER A 411 16.70 11.98 -12.16
CA SER A 411 16.09 11.73 -13.47
C SER A 411 15.13 12.82 -13.92
N TYR A 412 14.61 13.64 -13.00
CA TYR A 412 13.66 14.70 -13.35
C TYR A 412 14.12 16.09 -12.87
N ILE A 413 14.09 16.36 -11.56
CA ILE A 413 14.55 17.64 -11.01
C ILE A 413 16.03 17.87 -11.34
N GLY A 414 16.85 16.83 -11.22
CA GLY A 414 18.27 16.88 -11.61
C GLY A 414 18.47 17.27 -13.07
N GLU A 415 17.62 16.83 -14.00
CA GLU A 415 17.70 17.22 -15.41
C GLU A 415 17.35 18.69 -15.63
N ILE A 416 16.37 19.23 -14.90
CA ILE A 416 16.07 20.68 -14.89
C ILE A 416 17.31 21.46 -14.44
N LEU A 417 17.96 21.02 -13.35
CA LEU A 417 19.13 21.67 -12.77
C LEU A 417 20.35 21.65 -13.70
N LYS A 418 20.48 20.61 -14.52
CA LYS A 418 21.55 20.46 -15.53
C LYS A 418 21.30 21.29 -16.79
N ARG A 419 20.06 21.28 -17.29
CA ARG A 419 19.70 21.92 -18.57
C ARG A 419 19.56 23.44 -18.47
N ILE A 420 19.13 23.96 -17.32
CA ILE A 420 18.86 25.38 -17.13
C ILE A 420 19.92 26.01 -16.23
N SER A 421 20.53 27.10 -16.70
CA SER A 421 21.60 27.79 -15.98
C SER A 421 21.13 28.28 -14.61
N GLU A 422 22.02 28.26 -13.61
CA GLU A 422 21.71 28.74 -12.25
C GLU A 422 21.18 30.19 -12.25
N ALA A 423 21.70 31.04 -13.15
CA ALA A 423 21.24 32.41 -13.32
C ALA A 423 19.77 32.49 -13.75
N ASP A 424 19.36 31.67 -14.73
CA ASP A 424 17.99 31.70 -15.24
C ASP A 424 17.00 31.00 -14.30
N ARG A 425 17.44 29.99 -13.54
CA ARG A 425 16.58 29.26 -12.58
C ARG A 425 16.70 29.74 -11.14
N LYS A 426 17.22 30.95 -10.89
CA LYS A 426 17.40 31.47 -9.52
C LYS A 426 16.09 31.49 -8.72
N SER A 427 14.95 31.67 -9.39
CA SER A 427 13.59 31.59 -8.83
C SER A 427 13.16 30.19 -8.41
N PHE A 428 13.77 29.11 -8.92
CA PHE A 428 13.39 27.75 -8.55
C PHE A 428 13.89 27.44 -7.13
N LYS A 429 12.95 27.34 -6.18
CA LYS A 429 13.23 27.20 -4.74
C LYS A 429 12.68 25.93 -4.12
N VAL A 430 11.59 25.38 -4.66
CA VAL A 430 10.79 24.38 -3.94
C VAL A 430 10.57 23.12 -4.78
N VAL A 431 10.87 21.95 -4.22
CA VAL A 431 10.42 20.66 -4.75
C VAL A 431 9.11 20.30 -4.04
N VAL A 432 8.04 20.17 -4.81
CA VAL A 432 6.69 19.92 -4.29
C VAL A 432 6.46 18.42 -4.21
N MET A 433 6.06 17.97 -3.03
CA MET A 433 5.60 16.62 -2.71
C MET A 433 4.13 16.74 -2.31
N ASP A 434 3.22 16.56 -3.26
CA ASP A 434 1.79 16.68 -2.99
C ASP A 434 1.29 15.49 -2.14
N SER A 435 -0.03 15.44 -1.90
CA SER A 435 -0.65 14.39 -1.11
C SER A 435 -0.34 12.99 -1.66
N TYR A 436 -0.03 12.07 -0.75
CA TYR A 436 0.30 10.69 -1.09
C TYR A 436 -0.98 9.91 -1.44
N GLU A 437 -1.08 9.43 -2.69
CA GLU A 437 -2.27 8.74 -3.19
C GLU A 437 -1.92 7.47 -3.97
N THR A 438 -0.78 6.84 -3.69
CA THR A 438 -0.19 5.77 -4.52
C THR A 438 -0.23 4.38 -3.89
N GLY A 439 -1.02 4.20 -2.82
CA GLY A 439 -1.24 2.92 -2.16
C GLY A 439 -0.10 2.40 -1.28
N GLY A 440 -0.23 1.15 -0.84
CA GLY A 440 0.74 0.50 0.05
C GLY A 440 1.87 -0.21 -0.69
N GLN A 441 3.03 -0.28 -0.05
CA GLN A 441 4.08 -1.27 -0.33
C GLN A 441 4.41 -1.98 0.98
N ASN A 442 4.89 -3.22 0.93
CA ASN A 442 5.17 -3.98 2.14
C ASN A 442 6.52 -4.71 2.15
N PHE A 443 7.34 -4.47 1.14
CA PHE A 443 8.70 -4.99 1.10
C PHE A 443 9.62 -4.04 0.31
N THR A 444 10.93 -4.13 0.58
CA THR A 444 11.98 -3.41 -0.14
C THR A 444 13.29 -4.19 -0.04
N ASP A 445 14.33 -3.70 -0.71
CA ASP A 445 15.68 -4.25 -0.62
C ASP A 445 16.17 -4.24 0.83
N ASN A 446 16.90 -5.28 1.24
CA ASN A 446 17.44 -5.46 2.60
C ASN A 446 16.42 -5.50 3.76
N PHE A 447 15.11 -5.53 3.48
CA PHE A 447 14.05 -5.48 4.50
C PHE A 447 14.28 -6.46 5.67
N LEU A 448 14.60 -7.74 5.40
CA LEU A 448 14.81 -8.75 6.45
C LEU A 448 15.97 -8.39 7.40
N ASN A 449 17.06 -7.85 6.86
CA ASN A 449 18.23 -7.50 7.64
C ASN A 449 17.97 -6.25 8.49
N GLU A 450 17.38 -5.22 7.89
CA GLU A 450 17.05 -3.98 8.58
C GLU A 450 16.00 -4.19 9.67
N PHE A 451 14.96 -4.99 9.39
CA PHE A 451 13.95 -5.35 10.37
C PHE A 451 14.59 -6.05 11.58
N LYS A 452 15.47 -7.03 11.33
CA LYS A 452 16.17 -7.75 12.40
C LYS A 452 17.07 -6.83 13.23
N GLN A 453 17.74 -5.88 12.59
CA GLN A 453 18.58 -4.90 13.27
C GLN A 453 17.74 -3.97 14.16
N TYR A 454 16.56 -3.55 13.70
CA TYR A 454 15.73 -2.58 14.41
C TYR A 454 14.89 -3.21 15.53
N TYR A 455 14.24 -4.33 15.27
CA TYR A 455 13.33 -5.00 16.23
C TYR A 455 14.01 -6.09 17.06
N GLY A 456 15.23 -6.50 16.71
CA GLY A 456 16.02 -7.45 17.51
C GLY A 456 15.62 -8.92 17.35
N TYR A 457 14.78 -9.27 16.37
CA TYR A 457 14.42 -10.66 16.06
C TYR A 457 14.37 -10.93 14.56
N ASP A 458 14.52 -12.19 14.16
CA ASP A 458 14.53 -12.59 12.75
C ASP A 458 13.11 -12.59 12.17
N PRO A 459 12.81 -11.82 11.11
CA PRO A 459 11.49 -11.82 10.47
C PRO A 459 11.28 -13.00 9.51
N LEU A 460 12.32 -13.76 9.15
CA LEU A 460 12.20 -14.84 8.15
C LEU A 460 11.17 -15.92 8.55
N PRO A 461 11.10 -16.38 9.81
CA PRO A 461 10.04 -17.30 10.25
C PRO A 461 8.63 -16.69 10.17
N PHE A 462 8.48 -15.37 10.10
CA PHE A 462 7.18 -14.72 10.04
C PHE A 462 6.70 -14.43 8.62
N LEU A 463 7.42 -14.83 7.56
CA LEU A 463 6.93 -14.66 6.18
C LEU A 463 5.55 -15.32 5.89
N PRO A 464 5.18 -16.48 6.47
CA PRO A 464 3.83 -17.04 6.29
C PRO A 464 2.70 -16.13 6.78
N VAL A 465 2.99 -15.24 7.74
CA VAL A 465 2.04 -14.29 8.32
C VAL A 465 1.48 -13.32 7.27
N TYR A 466 2.25 -13.04 6.20
CA TYR A 466 1.77 -12.22 5.07
C TYR A 466 0.59 -12.85 4.31
N TYR A 467 0.39 -14.16 4.44
CA TYR A 467 -0.64 -14.94 3.77
C TYR A 467 -1.72 -15.43 4.76
N GLY A 468 -1.80 -14.79 5.93
CA GLY A 468 -2.77 -15.11 6.97
C GLY A 468 -2.49 -16.41 7.72
N ILE A 469 -1.30 -17.00 7.56
CA ILE A 469 -0.88 -18.22 8.26
C ILE A 469 -0.24 -17.81 9.61
N PRO A 470 -0.86 -18.15 10.76
CA PRO A 470 -0.31 -17.80 12.06
C PRO A 470 0.97 -18.58 12.39
N VAL A 471 1.96 -17.86 12.90
CA VAL A 471 3.24 -18.37 13.40
C VAL A 471 3.30 -18.18 14.92
N ASN A 472 3.65 -19.25 15.63
CA ASN A 472 3.63 -19.44 17.08
C ASN A 472 2.23 -19.29 17.72
N ASN A 473 1.63 -18.11 17.61
CA ASN A 473 0.26 -17.82 17.98
C ASN A 473 -0.26 -16.56 17.26
N LEU A 474 -1.58 -16.33 17.32
CA LEU A 474 -2.22 -15.18 16.67
C LEU A 474 -1.73 -13.83 17.21
N GLN A 475 -1.46 -13.71 18.51
CA GLN A 475 -1.01 -12.45 19.11
C GLN A 475 0.43 -12.09 18.68
N GLU A 476 1.34 -13.05 18.65
CA GLU A 476 2.70 -12.86 18.14
C GLU A 476 2.70 -12.51 16.65
N SER A 477 1.88 -13.19 15.85
CA SER A 477 1.73 -12.88 14.43
C SER A 477 1.19 -11.46 14.20
N ASP A 478 0.20 -11.03 15.00
CA ASP A 478 -0.34 -9.67 14.93
C ASP A 478 0.67 -8.60 15.38
N ARG A 479 1.50 -8.89 16.38
CA ARG A 479 2.62 -8.02 16.79
C ARG A 479 3.66 -7.90 15.70
N PHE A 480 4.02 -9.00 15.03
CA PHE A 480 4.88 -8.94 13.86
C PHE A 480 4.31 -8.05 12.75
N LEU A 481 3.02 -8.19 12.44
CA LEU A 481 2.36 -7.32 11.45
C LEU A 481 2.31 -5.86 11.91
N TRP A 482 2.24 -5.59 13.21
CA TRP A 482 2.37 -4.24 13.75
C TRP A 482 3.78 -3.69 13.55
N ASP A 483 4.82 -4.46 13.86
CA ASP A 483 6.22 -4.08 13.61
C ASP A 483 6.46 -3.84 12.10
N LEU A 484 5.91 -4.69 11.23
CA LEU A 484 5.95 -4.50 9.77
C LEU A 484 5.40 -3.14 9.37
N ARG A 485 4.16 -2.81 9.78
CA ARG A 485 3.54 -1.53 9.44
C ARG A 485 4.29 -0.35 10.05
N ARG A 486 4.82 -0.50 11.27
CA ARG A 486 5.62 0.53 11.93
C ARG A 486 6.92 0.80 11.15
N MET A 487 7.61 -0.25 10.70
CA MET A 487 8.81 -0.12 9.89
C MET A 487 8.51 0.58 8.57
N ILE A 488 7.41 0.22 7.89
CA ILE A 488 6.99 0.87 6.65
C ILE A 488 6.72 2.37 6.90
N ALA A 489 6.00 2.70 7.97
CA ALA A 489 5.74 4.09 8.37
C ALA A 489 7.04 4.89 8.57
N ASP A 490 7.99 4.31 9.33
CA ASP A 490 9.28 4.91 9.62
C ASP A 490 10.09 5.12 8.33
N LYS A 491 10.19 4.10 7.47
CA LYS A 491 10.95 4.20 6.22
C LYS A 491 10.31 5.18 5.23
N VAL A 492 9.00 5.25 5.11
CA VAL A 492 8.36 6.27 4.24
C VAL A 492 8.64 7.69 4.75
N ALA A 493 8.65 7.92 6.07
CA ALA A 493 9.02 9.23 6.59
C ALA A 493 10.51 9.55 6.35
N TYR A 494 11.42 8.67 6.76
CA TYR A 494 12.86 8.98 6.75
C TYR A 494 13.54 8.75 5.41
N ASP A 495 13.15 7.69 4.69
CA ASP A 495 13.80 7.31 3.44
C ASP A 495 13.19 8.00 2.22
N TYR A 496 11.86 8.15 2.20
CA TYR A 496 11.19 8.89 1.14
C TYR A 496 11.20 10.40 1.37
N VAL A 497 10.48 10.88 2.38
CA VAL A 497 10.40 12.33 2.63
C VAL A 497 11.77 12.90 3.02
N GLY A 498 12.41 12.29 4.03
CA GLY A 498 13.73 12.70 4.47
C GLY A 498 14.79 12.55 3.36
N GLY A 499 14.72 11.49 2.55
CA GLY A 499 15.60 11.29 1.40
C GLY A 499 15.44 12.38 0.34
N LEU A 500 14.20 12.70 -0.05
CA LEU A 500 13.91 13.73 -1.05
C LEU A 500 14.29 15.14 -0.56
N ARG A 501 14.05 15.45 0.72
CA ARG A 501 14.55 16.66 1.38
C ARG A 501 16.07 16.73 1.32
N ASN A 502 16.76 15.65 1.71
CA ASN A 502 18.21 15.61 1.79
C ASN A 502 18.86 15.84 0.42
N VAL A 503 18.36 15.20 -0.65
CA VAL A 503 18.87 15.43 -2.01
C VAL A 503 18.53 16.84 -2.52
N SER A 504 17.34 17.36 -2.22
CA SER A 504 16.94 18.73 -2.59
C SER A 504 17.85 19.79 -1.96
N HIS A 505 18.20 19.63 -0.68
CA HIS A 505 19.10 20.54 0.04
C HIS A 505 20.52 20.59 -0.55
N LYS A 506 21.00 19.52 -1.21
CA LYS A 506 22.29 19.54 -1.93
C LYS A 506 22.33 20.63 -3.02
N TYR A 507 21.17 21.06 -3.50
CA TYR A 507 21.00 22.05 -4.57
C TYR A 507 20.35 23.37 -4.08
N SER A 508 20.33 23.61 -2.76
CA SER A 508 19.67 24.77 -2.14
C SER A 508 18.17 24.88 -2.44
N LEU A 509 17.52 23.74 -2.72
CA LEU A 509 16.06 23.64 -2.85
C LEU A 509 15.48 23.16 -1.52
N THR A 510 14.35 23.73 -1.11
CA THR A 510 13.55 23.22 0.00
C THR A 510 12.45 22.31 -0.51
N THR A 511 11.89 21.47 0.36
CA THR A 511 10.69 20.68 0.07
C THR A 511 9.44 21.40 0.56
N TRP A 512 8.33 21.21 -0.14
CA TRP A 512 6.99 21.53 0.35
C TRP A 512 6.16 20.27 0.26
N LEU A 513 5.58 19.86 1.39
CA LEU A 513 4.97 18.56 1.57
C LEU A 513 3.52 18.71 2.02
N GLU A 514 2.60 18.08 1.31
CA GLU A 514 1.29 17.77 1.86
C GLU A 514 1.34 16.45 2.65
N ASN A 515 0.54 16.37 3.72
CA ASN A 515 0.44 15.13 4.49
C ASN A 515 -0.29 14.03 3.70
N TYR A 516 0.03 12.78 4.02
CA TYR A 516 -0.76 11.63 3.59
C TYR A 516 -1.98 11.43 4.49
N GLY A 517 -2.82 10.44 4.18
CA GLY A 517 -4.05 10.11 4.93
C GLY A 517 -5.11 9.47 4.05
N HIS A 518 -4.99 9.66 2.73
CA HIS A 518 -5.83 9.03 1.72
C HIS A 518 -5.79 7.50 1.83
N TRP A 519 -6.97 6.87 1.83
CA TRP A 519 -7.16 5.41 1.91
C TRP A 519 -6.62 4.78 3.21
N GLY A 520 -6.16 5.61 4.17
CA GLY A 520 -5.68 5.18 5.47
C GLY A 520 -4.34 4.47 5.45
N PHE A 521 -3.43 4.92 4.59
CA PHE A 521 -2.02 4.49 4.66
C PHE A 521 -1.46 4.69 6.07
N PRO A 522 -0.92 3.66 6.72
CA PRO A 522 -0.46 3.75 8.09
C PRO A 522 0.94 4.36 8.13
N GLY A 523 1.04 5.66 7.88
CA GLY A 523 2.17 6.45 8.37
C GLY A 523 1.86 7.02 9.77
N GLU A 524 2.86 7.64 10.41
CA GLU A 524 2.64 8.58 11.53
C GLU A 524 2.75 10.04 11.03
N PHE A 525 1.70 10.85 11.19
CA PHE A 525 1.50 12.06 10.38
C PHE A 525 2.51 13.15 10.75
N LEU A 526 2.80 13.26 12.04
CA LEU A 526 3.74 14.25 12.56
C LEU A 526 5.17 13.88 12.19
N MET A 527 5.49 12.59 12.17
CA MET A 527 6.79 12.07 11.79
C MET A 527 7.06 12.27 10.29
N TYR A 528 6.09 11.96 9.44
CA TYR A 528 6.17 12.21 8.01
C TYR A 528 6.32 13.71 7.71
N GLY A 529 5.42 14.53 8.27
CA GLY A 529 5.49 15.99 8.12
C GLY A 529 6.78 16.58 8.68
N GLY A 530 7.28 16.04 9.80
CA GLY A 530 8.54 16.45 10.42
C GLY A 530 9.80 16.11 9.63
N GLN A 531 9.69 15.29 8.58
CA GLN A 531 10.78 15.03 7.65
C GLN A 531 10.78 15.94 6.40
N SER A 532 9.77 16.82 6.25
CA SER A 532 9.75 17.83 5.17
C SER A 532 10.88 18.85 5.24
#